data_AF-A0A529PS05-F1
#
_entry.id   AF-A0A529PS05-F1
#
_cell.length_a   1.000
_cell.length_b   1.000
_cell.length_c   1.000
_cell.angle_alpha   90.00
_cell.angle_beta   90.00
_cell.angle_gamma   90.00
#
_symmetry.space_group_name_H-M   'P 1'
#
loop_
_entity.id
_entity.type
_entity.pdbx_description
1 polymer ?
#
loop_
_entity_poly.entity_id
_entity_poly.type
_entity_poly.pdbx_seq_one_letter_code
_entity_poly.pdbx_strand_id
1 'polypeptide(L)'
;MARILLQSKSAAVNPLKSSQPLGAAFAFLGVDGAMPLFHGSQGCTSFALVLFVRHFKEAIPLQTTAMDEVATILGAADHLEEAILNLKNRTKPKLIGVCTTALVETRGEDCAGDIANVKLKHTQELAGTEVVLANTPDFDGAIEEGWARAVTAMIKGITRSGERARQPKKIAILPGCNLTVADVEHMRDMVESFGLKPVILPDISGSLDGTVPDRWVATTYGGTSVEDVRELGTAMQCIAIGEHMRRPARVLHGLTGVPYVLFQSLTGLQDTDRFVSLLSAISGAAVPARVRRRRAQLQDAMLDGHF
;
A
#
# COMPACT_ATOMS: atom_id res chain seq x y z
N MET A 1 22.18 -3.87 18.48
CA MET A 1 22.39 -3.39 17.10
C MET A 1 22.66 -4.59 16.20
N ALA A 2 21.93 -4.74 15.11
CA ALA A 2 22.20 -5.80 14.14
C ALA A 2 23.54 -5.52 13.43
N ARG A 3 24.42 -6.52 13.31
CA ARG A 3 25.65 -6.41 12.53
C ARG A 3 25.33 -6.70 11.06
N ILE A 4 25.38 -5.69 10.21
CA ILE A 4 25.19 -5.86 8.76
C ILE A 4 26.46 -6.44 8.17
N LEU A 5 26.37 -7.65 7.62
CA LEU A 5 27.45 -8.29 6.88
C LEU A 5 27.25 -8.00 5.39
N LEU A 6 28.25 -7.41 4.75
CA LEU A 6 28.22 -7.14 3.31
C LEU A 6 28.43 -8.43 2.53
N GLN A 7 27.68 -8.61 1.44
CA GLN A 7 27.84 -9.76 0.55
C GLN A 7 29.23 -9.73 -0.10
N SER A 8 29.98 -10.82 0.02
CA SER A 8 31.30 -11.01 -0.61
C SER A 8 31.24 -11.85 -1.90
N LYS A 9 30.07 -12.41 -2.24
CA LYS A 9 29.86 -13.28 -3.40
C LYS A 9 28.88 -12.66 -4.40
N SER A 10 29.16 -12.81 -5.70
CA SER A 10 28.28 -12.34 -6.77
C SER A 10 27.01 -13.20 -6.95
N ALA A 11 26.99 -14.42 -6.40
CA ALA A 11 25.84 -15.31 -6.47
C ALA A 11 24.90 -15.14 -5.27
N ALA A 12 23.61 -14.92 -5.52
CA ALA A 12 22.57 -15.02 -4.52
C ALA A 12 22.18 -16.49 -4.30
N VAL A 13 22.17 -16.95 -3.05
CA VAL A 13 21.72 -18.31 -2.67
C VAL A 13 20.65 -18.12 -1.61
N ASN A 14 19.45 -18.64 -1.86
CA ASN A 14 18.26 -18.46 -1.01
C ASN A 14 18.04 -16.98 -0.64
N PRO A 15 17.75 -16.10 -1.63
CA PRO A 15 17.61 -14.68 -1.38
C PRO A 15 16.45 -14.41 -0.41
N LEU A 16 16.68 -13.46 0.52
CA LEU A 16 15.67 -12.98 1.47
C LEU A 16 14.94 -11.72 0.97
N LYS A 17 14.98 -11.46 -0.35
CA LYS A 17 14.31 -10.31 -0.97
C LYS A 17 13.32 -10.76 -2.03
N SER A 18 12.19 -10.07 -2.06
CA SER A 18 11.21 -10.12 -3.15
C SER A 18 11.19 -8.78 -3.87
N SER A 19 10.70 -8.75 -5.12
CA SER A 19 10.87 -7.58 -5.98
C SER A 19 9.95 -6.39 -5.66
N GLN A 20 10.32 -5.20 -6.14
CA GLN A 20 9.52 -3.98 -5.95
C GLN A 20 8.11 -4.05 -6.59
N PRO A 21 7.90 -4.57 -7.82
CA PRO A 21 6.56 -4.65 -8.41
C PRO A 21 5.61 -5.48 -7.56
N LEU A 22 6.12 -6.54 -6.93
CA LEU A 22 5.33 -7.32 -5.97
C LEU A 22 4.87 -6.43 -4.81
N GLY A 23 5.78 -5.65 -4.22
CA GLY A 23 5.44 -4.73 -3.12
C GLY A 23 4.45 -3.63 -3.53
N ALA A 24 4.58 -3.09 -4.73
CA ALA A 24 3.66 -2.08 -5.24
C ALA A 24 2.26 -2.67 -5.52
N ALA A 25 2.19 -3.83 -6.17
CA ALA A 25 0.92 -4.54 -6.34
C ALA A 25 0.28 -4.85 -4.99
N PHE A 26 1.06 -5.29 -4.01
CA PHE A 26 0.56 -5.56 -2.66
C PHE A 26 -0.08 -4.31 -2.03
N ALA A 27 0.54 -3.14 -2.17
CA ALA A 27 -0.04 -1.90 -1.68
C ALA A 27 -1.32 -1.52 -2.42
N PHE A 28 -1.39 -1.71 -3.74
CA PHE A 28 -2.62 -1.45 -4.51
C PHE A 28 -3.75 -2.40 -4.15
N LEU A 29 -3.44 -3.64 -3.71
CA LEU A 29 -4.45 -4.58 -3.23
C LEU A 29 -5.19 -4.10 -1.98
N GLY A 30 -4.61 -3.17 -1.20
CA GLY A 30 -5.24 -2.58 -0.02
C GLY A 30 -6.22 -1.42 -0.29
N VAL A 31 -6.63 -1.22 -1.55
CA VAL A 31 -7.60 -0.18 -1.95
C VAL A 31 -8.84 -0.83 -2.54
N ASP A 32 -10.02 -0.32 -2.21
CA ASP A 32 -11.30 -0.85 -2.69
C ASP A 32 -11.52 -0.61 -4.20
N GLY A 33 -11.89 -1.67 -4.91
CA GLY A 33 -12.13 -1.64 -6.36
C GLY A 33 -10.85 -1.44 -7.18
N ALA A 34 -9.69 -1.82 -6.65
CA ALA A 34 -8.40 -1.67 -7.31
C ALA A 34 -8.07 -2.86 -8.23
N MET A 35 -7.26 -2.57 -9.24
CA MET A 35 -6.66 -3.53 -10.16
C MET A 35 -5.18 -3.18 -10.37
N PRO A 36 -4.25 -3.87 -9.69
CA PRO A 36 -2.84 -3.76 -9.99
C PRO A 36 -2.55 -4.29 -11.41
N LEU A 37 -1.71 -3.57 -12.15
CA LEU A 37 -1.32 -3.85 -13.53
C LEU A 37 0.20 -3.82 -13.64
N PHE A 38 0.81 -4.95 -13.95
CA PHE A 38 2.23 -5.00 -14.28
C PHE A 38 2.45 -4.59 -15.73
N HIS A 39 3.20 -3.51 -15.91
CA HIS A 39 3.67 -3.10 -17.22
C HIS A 39 4.98 -3.84 -17.54
N GLY A 40 4.88 -4.84 -18.41
CA GLY A 40 5.95 -5.79 -18.68
C GLY A 40 5.46 -7.08 -19.33
N SER A 41 6.34 -8.09 -19.31
CA SER A 41 6.03 -9.43 -19.78
C SER A 41 5.09 -10.18 -18.82
N GLN A 42 4.36 -11.17 -19.35
CA GLN A 42 3.36 -11.93 -18.58
C GLN A 42 3.97 -12.78 -17.45
N GLY A 43 5.26 -13.13 -17.55
CA GLY A 43 5.94 -14.00 -16.59
C GLY A 43 6.01 -13.40 -15.19
N CYS A 44 6.37 -12.12 -15.08
CA CYS A 44 6.46 -11.41 -13.79
C CYS A 44 5.13 -11.43 -13.03
N THR A 45 4.03 -11.21 -13.75
CA THR A 45 2.67 -11.19 -13.22
C THR A 45 2.25 -12.57 -12.72
N SER A 46 2.53 -13.62 -13.48
CA SER A 46 2.19 -15.00 -13.11
C SER A 46 2.90 -15.44 -11.82
N PHE A 47 4.17 -15.09 -11.66
CA PHE A 47 4.91 -15.37 -10.42
C PHE A 47 4.35 -14.61 -9.22
N ALA A 48 4.10 -13.31 -9.36
CA ALA A 48 3.52 -12.50 -8.29
C ALA A 48 2.15 -13.03 -7.86
N LEU A 49 1.30 -13.41 -8.83
CA LEU A 49 0.00 -14.01 -8.59
C LEU A 49 0.13 -15.30 -7.76
N VAL A 50 1.00 -16.23 -8.18
CA VAL A 50 1.21 -17.51 -7.45
C VAL A 50 1.69 -17.27 -6.02
N LEU A 51 2.57 -16.29 -5.79
CA LEU A 51 3.06 -15.96 -4.45
C LEU A 51 1.92 -15.45 -3.54
N PHE A 52 1.13 -14.48 -4.00
CA PHE A 52 0.02 -13.96 -3.20
C PHE A 52 -1.07 -15.00 -2.95
N VAL A 53 -1.49 -15.74 -3.98
CA VAL A 53 -2.51 -16.79 -3.83
C VAL A 53 -2.02 -17.86 -2.84
N ARG A 54 -0.73 -18.25 -2.88
CA ARG A 54 -0.20 -19.22 -1.93
C ARG A 54 -0.12 -18.68 -0.49
N HIS A 55 0.13 -17.38 -0.33
CA HIS A 55 0.25 -16.74 0.97
C HIS A 55 -1.13 -16.49 1.61
N PHE A 56 -2.02 -15.78 0.91
CA PHE A 56 -3.33 -15.38 1.42
C PHE A 56 -4.40 -16.47 1.25
N LYS A 57 -4.19 -17.45 0.36
CA LYS A 57 -5.19 -18.48 0.01
C LYS A 57 -6.47 -17.91 -0.60
N GLU A 58 -6.34 -16.80 -1.32
CA GLU A 58 -7.45 -16.06 -1.91
C GLU A 58 -7.28 -15.83 -3.42
N ALA A 59 -8.36 -15.39 -4.07
CA ALA A 59 -8.32 -14.92 -5.45
C ALA A 59 -7.71 -13.52 -5.50
N ILE A 60 -6.60 -13.36 -6.22
CA ILE A 60 -5.85 -12.10 -6.26
C ILE A 60 -6.04 -11.43 -7.62
N PRO A 61 -6.66 -10.23 -7.69
CA PRO A 61 -6.76 -9.47 -8.92
C PRO A 61 -5.40 -8.87 -9.27
N LEU A 62 -4.80 -9.33 -10.37
CA LEU A 62 -3.53 -8.81 -10.88
C LEU A 62 -3.47 -9.05 -12.40
N GLN A 63 -3.11 -8.01 -13.15
CA GLN A 63 -3.13 -8.03 -14.62
C GLN A 63 -1.78 -7.60 -15.21
N THR A 64 -1.63 -7.77 -16.52
CA THR A 64 -0.38 -7.50 -17.25
C THR A 64 -0.66 -6.77 -18.57
N THR A 65 0.27 -5.93 -19.00
CA THR A 65 0.26 -5.37 -20.36
C THR A 65 0.77 -6.36 -21.41
N ALA A 66 1.26 -7.53 -20.99
CA ALA A 66 1.66 -8.63 -21.87
C ALA A 66 2.65 -8.23 -22.98
N MET A 67 3.70 -7.48 -22.64
CA MET A 67 4.72 -7.09 -23.62
C MET A 67 5.40 -8.32 -24.22
N ASP A 68 5.39 -8.39 -25.55
CA ASP A 68 6.11 -9.37 -26.34
C ASP A 68 7.47 -8.82 -26.82
N GLU A 69 8.17 -9.60 -27.63
CA GLU A 69 9.48 -9.25 -28.18
C GLU A 69 9.40 -8.03 -29.11
N VAL A 70 8.28 -7.85 -29.82
CA VAL A 70 8.06 -6.74 -30.73
C VAL A 70 7.83 -5.44 -29.95
N ALA A 71 6.97 -5.46 -28.94
CA ALA A 71 6.76 -4.36 -27.99
C ALA A 71 8.05 -4.00 -27.27
N THR A 72 8.88 -5.00 -26.98
CA THR A 72 10.21 -4.80 -26.39
C THR A 72 11.18 -4.09 -27.34
N ILE A 73 10.96 -4.08 -28.65
CA ILE A 73 11.77 -3.31 -29.60
C ILE A 73 11.13 -1.94 -29.81
N LEU A 74 9.85 -1.91 -30.17
CA LEU A 74 9.14 -0.72 -30.66
C LEU A 74 8.63 0.21 -29.54
N GLY A 75 8.52 -0.29 -28.30
CA GLY A 75 7.88 0.41 -27.18
C GLY A 75 6.50 -0.16 -26.87
N ALA A 76 6.05 0.01 -25.63
CA ALA A 76 4.82 -0.60 -25.13
C ALA A 76 3.73 0.40 -24.72
N ALA A 77 3.80 1.64 -25.18
CA ALA A 77 2.76 2.66 -24.94
C ALA A 77 1.37 2.19 -25.41
N ASP A 78 1.27 1.61 -26.62
CA ASP A 78 0.01 1.07 -27.15
C ASP A 78 -0.53 -0.09 -26.31
N HIS A 79 0.36 -0.97 -25.82
CA HIS A 79 -0.01 -2.07 -24.94
C HIS A 79 -0.51 -1.57 -23.59
N LEU A 80 0.09 -0.50 -23.06
CA LEU A 80 -0.34 0.13 -21.82
C LEU A 80 -1.72 0.79 -21.98
N GLU A 81 -1.92 1.54 -23.06
CA GLU A 81 -3.22 2.13 -23.41
C GLU A 81 -4.30 1.06 -23.55
N GLU A 82 -4.05 0.04 -24.35
CA GLU A 82 -4.98 -1.06 -24.59
C GLU A 82 -5.34 -1.78 -23.28
N ALA A 83 -4.34 -2.12 -22.46
CA ALA A 83 -4.57 -2.79 -21.18
C ALA A 83 -5.45 -1.95 -20.25
N ILE A 84 -5.18 -0.64 -20.12
CA ILE A 84 -5.96 0.26 -19.27
C ILE A 84 -7.43 0.31 -19.72
N LEU A 85 -7.68 0.47 -21.02
CA LEU A 85 -9.04 0.52 -21.57
C LEU A 85 -9.77 -0.82 -21.45
N ASN A 86 -9.07 -1.94 -21.69
CA ASN A 86 -9.63 -3.27 -21.52
C ASN A 86 -10.05 -3.53 -20.07
N LEU A 87 -9.23 -3.14 -19.09
CA LEU A 87 -9.58 -3.25 -17.67
C LEU A 87 -10.77 -2.37 -17.33
N LYS A 88 -10.78 -1.11 -17.79
CA LYS A 88 -11.91 -0.20 -17.59
C LYS A 88 -13.23 -0.81 -18.08
N ASN A 89 -13.23 -1.36 -19.28
CA ASN A 89 -14.42 -1.90 -19.92
C ASN A 89 -14.89 -3.21 -19.27
N ARG A 90 -13.97 -4.11 -18.92
CA ARG A 90 -14.30 -5.46 -18.45
C ARG A 90 -14.57 -5.54 -16.95
N THR A 91 -13.74 -4.88 -16.14
CA THR A 91 -13.77 -5.03 -14.68
C THR A 91 -14.20 -3.76 -13.94
N LYS A 92 -14.24 -2.61 -14.63
CA LYS A 92 -14.67 -1.31 -14.09
C LYS A 92 -14.01 -0.95 -12.75
N PRO A 93 -12.66 -1.01 -12.64
CA PRO A 93 -11.97 -0.70 -11.39
C PRO A 93 -12.10 0.78 -11.04
N LYS A 94 -12.12 1.09 -9.75
CA LYS A 94 -12.01 2.46 -9.23
C LYS A 94 -10.57 2.97 -9.29
N LEU A 95 -9.59 2.06 -9.19
CA LEU A 95 -8.16 2.36 -9.27
C LEU A 95 -7.44 1.32 -10.13
N ILE A 96 -6.63 1.77 -11.09
CA ILE A 96 -5.63 0.95 -11.79
C ILE A 96 -4.25 1.36 -11.30
N GLY A 97 -3.56 0.43 -10.63
CA GLY A 97 -2.21 0.64 -10.09
C GLY A 97 -1.15 0.06 -11.02
N VAL A 98 -0.53 0.91 -11.85
CA VAL A 98 0.50 0.49 -12.81
C VAL A 98 1.84 0.33 -12.10
N CYS A 99 2.41 -0.87 -12.14
CA CYS A 99 3.73 -1.19 -11.61
C CYS A 99 4.67 -1.51 -12.77
N THR A 100 5.76 -0.76 -12.93
CA THR A 100 6.76 -1.08 -13.97
C THR A 100 7.58 -2.29 -13.57
N THR A 101 7.93 -3.14 -14.54
CA THR A 101 8.83 -4.29 -14.33
C THR A 101 10.27 -3.95 -14.72
N ALA A 102 11.23 -4.83 -14.41
CA ALA A 102 12.62 -4.65 -14.87
C ALA A 102 12.74 -4.46 -16.38
N LEU A 103 11.89 -5.10 -17.20
CA LEU A 103 11.93 -4.94 -18.66
C LEU A 103 11.71 -3.48 -19.06
N VAL A 104 10.63 -2.88 -18.55
CA VAL A 104 10.24 -1.50 -18.85
C VAL A 104 11.24 -0.50 -18.28
N GLU A 105 11.69 -0.73 -17.04
CA GLU A 105 12.68 0.14 -16.39
C GLU A 105 14.05 0.08 -17.09
N THR A 106 14.44 -1.07 -17.64
CA THR A 106 15.70 -1.21 -18.41
C THR A 106 15.63 -0.49 -19.75
N ARG A 107 14.45 -0.50 -20.40
CA ARG A 107 14.21 0.25 -21.64
C ARG A 107 14.17 1.77 -21.40
N GLY A 108 13.80 2.19 -20.19
CA GLY A 108 13.67 3.60 -19.85
C GLY A 108 12.45 4.25 -20.51
N GLU A 109 11.34 3.53 -20.60
CA GLU A 109 10.09 4.06 -21.17
C GLU A 109 9.52 5.20 -20.33
N ASP A 110 8.96 6.23 -20.98
CA ASP A 110 8.27 7.33 -20.29
C ASP A 110 6.83 6.95 -19.94
N CYS A 111 6.68 5.97 -19.04
CA CYS A 111 5.36 5.48 -18.63
C CYS A 111 4.49 6.59 -18.02
N ALA A 112 5.11 7.62 -17.43
CA ALA A 112 4.39 8.75 -16.86
C ALA A 112 3.76 9.61 -17.97
N GLY A 113 4.53 9.92 -19.02
CA GLY A 113 4.05 10.57 -20.23
C GLY A 113 2.97 9.76 -20.93
N ASP A 114 3.18 8.45 -21.09
CA ASP A 114 2.23 7.55 -21.74
C ASP A 114 0.88 7.52 -20.99
N ILE A 115 0.90 7.35 -19.65
CA ILE A 115 -0.32 7.37 -18.85
C ILE A 115 -1.01 8.74 -18.91
N ALA A 116 -0.26 9.84 -18.92
CA ALA A 116 -0.82 11.17 -19.07
C ALA A 116 -1.53 11.34 -20.41
N ASN A 117 -0.92 10.86 -21.50
CA ASN A 117 -1.50 10.86 -22.85
C ASN A 117 -2.77 10.01 -22.90
N VAL A 118 -2.75 8.81 -22.33
CA VAL A 118 -3.92 7.92 -22.25
C VAL A 118 -5.07 8.59 -21.50
N LYS A 119 -4.80 9.20 -20.34
CA LYS A 119 -5.82 9.94 -19.57
C LYS A 119 -6.42 11.10 -20.36
N LEU A 120 -5.60 11.84 -21.10
CA LEU A 120 -6.04 12.97 -21.91
C LEU A 120 -6.87 12.52 -23.11
N LYS A 121 -6.43 11.48 -23.82
CA LYS A 121 -7.09 10.92 -25.00
C LYS A 121 -8.43 10.25 -24.67
N HIS A 122 -8.51 9.59 -23.50
CA HIS A 122 -9.66 8.76 -23.09
C HIS A 122 -10.34 9.26 -21.80
N THR A 123 -10.44 10.58 -21.64
CA THR A 123 -10.98 11.18 -20.42
C THR A 123 -12.40 10.71 -20.10
N GLN A 124 -13.25 10.55 -21.13
CA GLN A 124 -14.64 10.12 -20.93
C GLN A 124 -14.73 8.64 -20.58
N GLU A 125 -13.98 7.80 -21.28
CA GLU A 125 -13.94 6.35 -21.09
C GLU A 125 -13.39 6.01 -19.70
N LEU A 126 -12.41 6.76 -19.20
CA LEU A 126 -11.77 6.54 -17.90
C LEU A 126 -12.47 7.24 -16.73
N ALA A 127 -13.61 7.90 -16.96
CA ALA A 127 -14.35 8.58 -15.91
C ALA A 127 -14.65 7.63 -14.72
N GLY A 128 -14.31 8.07 -13.51
CA GLY A 128 -14.47 7.30 -12.28
C GLY A 128 -13.40 6.22 -12.02
N THR A 129 -12.34 6.16 -12.83
CA THR A 129 -11.18 5.29 -12.62
C THR A 129 -9.91 6.13 -12.49
N GLU A 130 -9.28 6.05 -11.33
CA GLU A 130 -7.94 6.62 -11.14
C GLU A 130 -6.89 5.68 -11.75
N VAL A 131 -5.87 6.24 -12.40
CA VAL A 131 -4.71 5.46 -12.88
C VAL A 131 -3.46 6.04 -12.23
N VAL A 132 -2.73 5.22 -11.47
CA VAL A 132 -1.57 5.63 -10.68
C VAL A 132 -0.35 4.80 -11.09
N LEU A 133 0.76 5.48 -11.36
CA LEU A 133 2.04 4.85 -11.72
C LEU A 133 2.96 4.74 -10.50
N ALA A 134 3.48 3.53 -10.25
CA ALA A 134 4.59 3.27 -9.36
C ALA A 134 5.77 2.71 -10.16
N ASN A 135 6.86 3.47 -10.29
CA ASN A 135 8.10 2.98 -10.88
C ASN A 135 8.78 1.99 -9.93
N THR A 136 8.89 0.73 -10.31
CA THR A 136 9.33 -0.37 -9.46
C THR A 136 10.39 -1.26 -10.13
N PRO A 137 11.61 -0.77 -10.32
CA PRO A 137 12.69 -1.59 -10.90
C PRO A 137 13.00 -2.82 -10.01
N ASP A 138 12.93 -4.04 -10.58
CA ASP A 138 13.20 -5.29 -9.84
C ASP A 138 14.67 -5.41 -9.34
N PHE A 139 15.59 -4.65 -9.95
CA PHE A 139 17.01 -4.66 -9.64
C PHE A 139 17.41 -3.72 -8.49
N ASP A 140 16.50 -2.87 -8.02
CA ASP A 140 16.70 -1.97 -6.87
C ASP A 140 15.83 -2.43 -5.69
N GLY A 141 16.28 -2.18 -4.46
CA GLY A 141 15.50 -2.47 -3.24
C GLY A 141 14.84 -3.86 -3.18
N ALA A 142 13.67 -3.89 -2.54
CA ALA A 142 12.85 -5.06 -2.31
C ALA A 142 11.34 -4.70 -2.19
N ILE A 143 10.56 -5.59 -1.59
CA ILE A 143 9.11 -5.44 -1.41
C ILE A 143 8.73 -4.16 -0.64
N GLU A 144 9.54 -3.74 0.33
CA GLU A 144 9.27 -2.56 1.17
C GLU A 144 9.36 -1.25 0.38
N GLU A 145 10.35 -1.13 -0.52
CA GLU A 145 10.47 0.01 -1.42
C GLU A 145 9.31 0.06 -2.41
N GLY A 146 8.94 -1.10 -2.98
CA GLY A 146 7.78 -1.20 -3.87
C GLY A 146 6.50 -0.71 -3.21
N TRP A 147 6.24 -1.19 -2.00
CA TRP A 147 5.10 -0.76 -1.18
C TRP A 147 5.13 0.76 -0.93
N ALA A 148 6.24 1.28 -0.42
CA ALA A 148 6.38 2.71 -0.14
C ALA A 148 6.24 3.58 -1.38
N ARG A 149 6.73 3.14 -2.55
CA ARG A 149 6.59 3.84 -3.82
C ARG A 149 5.14 3.87 -4.29
N ALA A 150 4.41 2.77 -4.21
CA ALA A 150 2.98 2.73 -4.55
C ALA A 150 2.15 3.63 -3.63
N VAL A 151 2.37 3.59 -2.31
CA VAL A 151 1.67 4.47 -1.37
C VAL A 151 1.99 5.94 -1.66
N THR A 152 3.25 6.25 -1.94
CA THR A 152 3.66 7.60 -2.36
C THR A 152 2.94 8.02 -3.64
N ALA A 153 2.83 7.13 -4.62
CA ALA A 153 2.17 7.41 -5.89
C ALA A 153 0.66 7.65 -5.71
N MET A 154 -0.02 6.86 -4.88
CA MET A 154 -1.43 7.07 -4.53
C MET A 154 -1.63 8.42 -3.84
N ILE A 155 -0.77 8.77 -2.87
CA ILE A 155 -0.87 10.06 -2.18
C ILE A 155 -0.70 11.21 -3.17
N LYS A 156 0.33 11.19 -4.03
CA LYS A 156 0.57 12.26 -5.02
C LYS A 156 -0.51 12.35 -6.09
N GLY A 157 -1.01 11.21 -6.56
CA GLY A 157 -1.91 11.14 -7.70
C GLY A 157 -3.38 11.39 -7.35
N ILE A 158 -3.80 11.08 -6.12
CA ILE A 158 -5.23 11.05 -5.74
C ILE A 158 -5.56 12.09 -4.66
N THR A 159 -4.67 12.32 -3.69
CA THR A 159 -4.95 13.24 -2.57
C THR A 159 -5.12 14.67 -3.08
N ARG A 160 -6.18 15.36 -2.64
CA ARG A 160 -6.35 16.78 -2.95
C ARG A 160 -5.24 17.61 -2.30
N SER A 161 -4.51 18.34 -3.11
CA SER A 161 -3.45 19.26 -2.69
C SER A 161 -4.00 20.46 -1.91
N GLY A 162 -3.14 21.04 -1.07
CA GLY A 162 -3.42 22.25 -0.32
C GLY A 162 -3.94 21.97 1.09
N GLU A 163 -3.81 22.98 1.95
CA GLU A 163 -4.34 22.90 3.30
C GLU A 163 -5.86 22.91 3.29
N ARG A 164 -6.45 22.03 4.10
CA ARG A 164 -7.89 21.90 4.26
C ARG A 164 -8.23 21.82 5.74
N ALA A 165 -9.49 22.16 6.05
CA ALA A 165 -10.00 22.05 7.40
C ALA A 165 -9.81 20.62 7.93
N ARG A 166 -9.07 20.50 9.04
CA ARG A 166 -8.78 19.22 9.69
C ARG A 166 -10.02 18.72 10.41
N GLN A 167 -10.30 17.43 10.29
CA GLN A 167 -11.34 16.75 11.04
C GLN A 167 -10.72 16.21 12.33
N PRO A 168 -11.11 16.70 13.53
CA PRO A 168 -10.39 16.41 14.78
C PRO A 168 -10.24 14.92 15.11
N LYS A 169 -11.21 14.10 14.70
CA LYS A 169 -11.22 12.66 14.98
C LYS A 169 -10.60 11.81 13.87
N LYS A 170 -10.34 12.36 12.68
CA LYS A 170 -9.87 11.59 11.51
C LYS A 170 -8.35 11.46 11.56
N ILE A 171 -7.85 10.23 11.51
CA ILE A 171 -6.41 9.93 11.57
C ILE A 171 -6.02 9.16 10.31
N ALA A 172 -4.98 9.60 9.62
CA ALA A 172 -4.38 8.84 8.53
C ALA A 172 -3.38 7.84 9.12
N ILE A 173 -3.43 6.58 8.70
CA ILE A 173 -2.48 5.56 9.11
C ILE A 173 -1.83 4.97 7.86
N LEU A 174 -0.51 4.98 7.83
CA LEU A 174 0.30 4.44 6.75
C LEU A 174 1.04 3.19 7.28
N PRO A 175 0.42 2.00 7.19
CA PRO A 175 1.01 0.76 7.69
C PRO A 175 2.19 0.29 6.82
N GLY A 176 3.12 -0.42 7.45
CA GLY A 176 4.21 -1.10 6.77
C GLY A 176 3.74 -2.38 6.07
N CYS A 177 4.50 -2.85 5.07
CA CYS A 177 4.17 -4.06 4.31
C CYS A 177 4.29 -5.35 5.14
N ASN A 178 4.90 -5.26 6.32
CA ASN A 178 5.09 -6.37 7.25
C ASN A 178 3.90 -6.57 8.20
N LEU A 179 2.95 -5.63 8.26
CA LEU A 179 1.76 -5.78 9.08
C LEU A 179 0.78 -6.74 8.40
N THR A 180 0.34 -7.75 9.14
CA THR A 180 -0.64 -8.71 8.67
C THR A 180 -2.05 -8.12 8.69
N VAL A 181 -3.01 -8.83 8.08
CA VAL A 181 -4.44 -8.48 8.15
C VAL A 181 -4.88 -8.29 9.60
N ALA A 182 -4.59 -9.27 10.46
CA ALA A 182 -4.94 -9.20 11.88
C ALA A 182 -4.25 -8.04 12.62
N ASP A 183 -3.02 -7.69 12.26
CA ASP A 183 -2.35 -6.52 12.85
C ASP A 183 -3.05 -5.22 12.46
N VAL A 184 -3.49 -5.10 11.20
CA VAL A 184 -4.21 -3.92 10.71
C VAL A 184 -5.61 -3.81 11.35
N GLU A 185 -6.33 -4.93 11.50
CA GLU A 185 -7.61 -4.97 12.23
C GLU A 185 -7.43 -4.59 13.70
N HIS A 186 -6.44 -5.18 14.37
CA HIS A 186 -6.18 -4.88 15.77
C HIS A 186 -5.81 -3.42 15.99
N MET A 187 -5.02 -2.86 15.07
CA MET A 187 -4.66 -1.44 15.06
C MET A 187 -5.90 -0.56 14.84
N ARG A 188 -6.80 -0.92 13.93
CA ARG A 188 -8.07 -0.22 13.71
C ARG A 188 -8.91 -0.20 14.99
N ASP A 189 -9.18 -1.37 15.55
CA ASP A 189 -9.96 -1.53 16.79
C ASP A 189 -9.38 -0.69 17.93
N MET A 190 -8.04 -0.69 18.04
CA MET A 190 -7.36 0.10 19.06
C MET A 190 -7.61 1.58 18.85
N VAL A 191 -7.43 2.11 17.63
CA VAL A 191 -7.66 3.52 17.31
C VAL A 191 -9.12 3.92 17.54
N GLU A 192 -10.07 3.09 17.10
CA GLU A 192 -11.51 3.34 17.26
C GLU A 192 -11.95 3.30 18.73
N SER A 193 -11.27 2.52 19.58
CA SER A 193 -11.54 2.49 21.03
C SER A 193 -11.25 3.82 21.74
N PHE A 194 -10.49 4.74 21.12
CA PHE A 194 -10.29 6.12 21.58
C PHE A 194 -11.32 7.10 20.97
N GLY A 195 -12.29 6.62 20.20
CA GLY A 195 -13.27 7.45 19.50
C GLY A 195 -12.71 8.19 18.27
N LEU A 196 -11.55 7.76 17.77
CA LEU A 196 -10.93 8.24 16.54
C LEU A 196 -11.45 7.45 15.33
N LYS A 197 -11.25 8.00 14.13
CA LYS A 197 -11.68 7.43 12.85
C LYS A 197 -10.45 7.20 11.96
N PRO A 198 -9.92 5.97 11.89
CA PRO A 198 -8.75 5.68 11.07
C PRO A 198 -9.10 5.61 9.58
N VAL A 199 -8.31 6.30 8.75
CA VAL A 199 -8.17 6.03 7.32
C VAL A 199 -6.81 5.38 7.12
N ILE A 200 -6.82 4.06 6.89
CA ILE A 200 -5.62 3.25 6.73
C ILE A 200 -5.31 3.21 5.23
N LEU A 201 -4.08 3.49 4.80
CA LEU A 201 -3.64 3.40 3.40
C LEU A 201 -2.22 2.82 3.30
N PRO A 202 -2.04 1.62 2.72
CA PRO A 202 -3.06 0.68 2.23
C PRO A 202 -3.76 -0.05 3.36
N ASP A 203 -4.97 -0.54 3.08
CA ASP A 203 -5.73 -1.35 4.02
C ASP A 203 -5.99 -2.74 3.46
N ILE A 204 -5.08 -3.66 3.75
CA ILE A 204 -5.19 -5.07 3.34
C ILE A 204 -6.21 -5.84 4.18
N SER A 205 -6.59 -5.33 5.35
CA SER A 205 -7.54 -6.01 6.23
C SER A 205 -8.95 -6.01 5.69
N GLY A 206 -9.27 -5.12 4.74
CA GLY A 206 -10.57 -5.14 4.10
C GLY A 206 -10.62 -5.95 2.81
N SER A 207 -9.49 -6.37 2.25
CA SER A 207 -9.43 -6.95 0.90
C SER A 207 -8.77 -8.32 0.78
N LEU A 208 -8.10 -8.79 1.84
CA LEU A 208 -7.36 -10.05 1.89
C LEU A 208 -7.63 -10.80 3.21
N ASP A 209 -8.87 -10.72 3.71
CA ASP A 209 -9.29 -11.16 5.05
C ASP A 209 -9.96 -12.55 5.11
N GLY A 210 -9.94 -13.29 4.01
CA GLY A 210 -10.51 -14.63 3.90
C GLY A 210 -12.03 -14.65 3.81
N THR A 211 -12.68 -13.51 3.55
CA THR A 211 -14.13 -13.47 3.31
C THR A 211 -14.46 -13.93 1.89
N VAL A 212 -15.70 -14.35 1.66
CA VAL A 212 -16.20 -14.71 0.32
C VAL A 212 -17.35 -13.76 0.00
N PRO A 213 -17.22 -12.92 -1.04
CA PRO A 213 -18.29 -11.99 -1.39
C PRO A 213 -19.49 -12.75 -1.96
N ASP A 214 -20.70 -12.23 -1.73
CA ASP A 214 -21.97 -12.82 -2.20
C ASP A 214 -22.05 -12.95 -3.74
N ARG A 215 -21.21 -12.20 -4.45
CA ARG A 215 -21.09 -12.22 -5.91
C ARG A 215 -19.62 -12.21 -6.31
N TRP A 216 -19.35 -12.75 -7.50
CA TRP A 216 -18.02 -12.63 -8.09
C TRP A 216 -17.62 -11.15 -8.27
N VAL A 217 -16.43 -10.80 -7.77
CA VAL A 217 -15.81 -9.48 -7.94
C VAL A 217 -14.47 -9.67 -8.64
N ALA A 218 -14.27 -8.97 -9.77
CA ALA A 218 -13.04 -9.08 -10.57
C ALA A 218 -11.92 -8.14 -10.11
N THR A 219 -12.21 -7.23 -9.19
CA THR A 219 -11.28 -6.30 -8.55
C THR A 219 -11.12 -6.66 -7.08
N THR A 220 -10.28 -5.94 -6.35
CA THR A 220 -10.35 -5.99 -4.88
C THR A 220 -11.74 -5.56 -4.42
N TYR A 221 -12.17 -6.12 -3.30
CA TYR A 221 -13.40 -5.73 -2.62
C TYR A 221 -12.99 -5.38 -1.19
N GLY A 222 -13.33 -4.17 -0.73
CA GLY A 222 -12.90 -3.65 0.57
C GLY A 222 -11.48 -3.05 0.57
N GLY A 223 -11.02 -2.64 1.75
CA GLY A 223 -9.84 -1.79 1.92
C GLY A 223 -10.17 -0.29 1.82
N THR A 224 -9.15 0.55 1.63
CA THR A 224 -9.32 2.01 1.61
C THR A 224 -10.11 2.46 0.39
N SER A 225 -11.13 3.30 0.53
CA SER A 225 -11.81 3.85 -0.64
C SER A 225 -10.95 4.92 -1.35
N VAL A 226 -11.08 5.05 -2.67
CA VAL A 226 -10.41 6.12 -3.44
C VAL A 226 -10.81 7.52 -2.93
N GLU A 227 -12.05 7.70 -2.44
CA GLU A 227 -12.48 8.97 -1.85
C GLU A 227 -11.79 9.23 -0.51
N ASP A 228 -11.57 8.21 0.33
CA ASP A 228 -10.81 8.38 1.56
C ASP A 228 -9.36 8.76 1.30
N VAL A 229 -8.73 8.18 0.25
CA VAL A 229 -7.40 8.59 -0.22
C VAL A 229 -7.43 10.06 -0.66
N ARG A 230 -8.44 10.45 -1.45
CA ARG A 230 -8.63 11.84 -1.93
C ARG A 230 -8.75 12.83 -0.77
N GLU A 231 -9.39 12.40 0.31
CA GLU A 231 -9.64 13.18 1.53
C GLU A 231 -8.56 13.02 2.61
N LEU A 232 -7.41 12.40 2.35
CA LEU A 232 -6.34 12.24 3.35
C LEU A 232 -5.86 13.58 3.92
N GLY A 233 -5.86 14.64 3.10
CA GLY A 233 -5.53 16.00 3.52
C GLY A 233 -6.50 16.60 4.56
N THR A 234 -7.57 15.91 4.96
CA THR A 234 -8.46 16.35 6.05
C THR A 234 -8.15 15.69 7.39
N ALA A 235 -7.23 14.72 7.44
CA ALA A 235 -6.87 14.05 8.68
C ALA A 235 -6.15 15.00 9.65
N MET A 236 -6.44 14.91 10.94
CA MET A 236 -5.79 15.69 12.00
C MET A 236 -4.31 15.35 12.14
N GLN A 237 -3.98 14.07 11.99
CA GLN A 237 -2.64 13.53 12.19
C GLN A 237 -2.43 12.33 11.25
N CYS A 238 -1.21 12.17 10.76
CA CYS A 238 -0.74 10.97 10.09
C CYS A 238 0.16 10.14 11.03
N ILE A 239 -0.06 8.83 11.05
CA ILE A 239 0.78 7.87 11.78
C ILE A 239 1.38 6.93 10.75
N ALA A 240 2.69 6.99 10.57
CA ALA A 240 3.43 6.09 9.69
C ALA A 240 4.12 5.00 10.52
N ILE A 241 4.07 3.75 10.04
CA ILE A 241 4.60 2.59 10.76
C ILE A 241 5.59 1.86 9.84
N GLY A 242 6.85 1.75 10.29
CA GLY A 242 7.98 1.26 9.51
C GLY A 242 8.73 2.39 8.80
N GLU A 243 10.07 2.33 8.81
CA GLU A 243 10.93 3.39 8.24
C GLU A 243 10.65 3.66 6.75
N HIS A 244 10.35 2.62 5.97
CA HIS A 244 10.00 2.74 4.55
C HIS A 244 8.75 3.61 4.32
N MET A 245 7.87 3.75 5.32
CA MET A 245 6.68 4.62 5.28
C MET A 245 6.98 6.10 5.52
N ARG A 246 8.22 6.48 5.88
CA ARG A 246 8.61 7.89 6.05
C ARG A 246 8.44 8.70 4.76
N ARG A 247 8.81 8.14 3.61
CA ARG A 247 8.69 8.83 2.31
C ARG A 247 7.22 9.17 1.99
N PRO A 248 6.27 8.21 2.01
CA PRO A 248 4.85 8.49 1.93
C PRO A 248 4.37 9.59 2.89
N ALA A 249 4.75 9.51 4.17
CA ALA A 249 4.33 10.46 5.20
C ALA A 249 4.83 11.88 4.94
N ARG A 250 6.10 12.03 4.53
CA ARG A 250 6.68 13.32 4.14
C ARG A 250 5.97 13.93 2.93
N VAL A 251 5.59 13.10 1.97
CA VAL A 251 4.86 13.55 0.78
C VAL A 251 3.45 14.01 1.15
N LEU A 252 2.73 13.27 1.98
CA LEU A 252 1.42 13.71 2.48
C LEU A 252 1.53 15.04 3.22
N HIS A 253 2.51 15.17 4.11
CA HIS A 253 2.78 16.40 4.84
C HIS A 253 3.08 17.57 3.89
N GLY A 254 3.99 17.40 2.93
CA GLY A 254 4.31 18.45 1.97
C GLY A 254 3.14 18.84 1.07
N LEU A 255 2.26 17.90 0.73
CA LEU A 255 1.13 18.12 -0.16
C LEU A 255 -0.06 18.81 0.53
N THR A 256 -0.26 18.54 1.81
CA THR A 256 -1.52 18.87 2.52
C THR A 256 -1.32 19.56 3.87
N GLY A 257 -0.10 19.63 4.38
CA GLY A 257 0.26 20.12 5.72
C GLY A 257 -0.05 19.16 6.87
N VAL A 258 -0.59 17.95 6.63
CA VAL A 258 -0.95 17.02 7.73
C VAL A 258 0.31 16.69 8.54
N PRO A 259 0.36 16.94 9.85
CA PRO A 259 1.52 16.55 10.67
C PRO A 259 1.61 15.02 10.73
N TYR A 260 2.82 14.48 10.81
CA TYR A 260 3.02 13.04 10.90
C TYR A 260 3.96 12.64 12.05
N VAL A 261 3.74 11.44 12.59
CA VAL A 261 4.64 10.76 13.53
C VAL A 261 5.02 9.42 12.91
N LEU A 262 6.29 9.05 13.06
CA LEU A 262 6.82 7.77 12.60
C LEU A 262 7.08 6.84 13.79
N PHE A 263 6.58 5.62 13.68
CA PHE A 263 6.90 4.48 14.53
C PHE A 263 7.77 3.51 13.75
N GLN A 264 8.87 3.03 14.35
CA GLN A 264 9.69 1.99 13.72
C GLN A 264 8.98 0.65 13.73
N SER A 265 8.34 0.34 14.87
CA SER A 265 7.50 -0.83 15.07
C SER A 265 6.35 -0.47 16.01
N LEU A 266 5.32 -1.32 16.05
CA LEU A 266 4.29 -1.32 17.09
C LEU A 266 4.41 -2.53 18.02
N THR A 267 5.52 -3.28 17.91
CA THR A 267 5.79 -4.49 18.70
C THR A 267 6.58 -4.16 19.96
N GLY A 268 6.15 -4.74 21.08
CA GLY A 268 6.83 -4.63 22.36
C GLY A 268 6.28 -3.50 23.23
N LEU A 269 6.54 -3.60 24.53
CA LEU A 269 5.87 -2.78 25.54
C LEU A 269 6.05 -1.27 25.33
N GLN A 270 7.28 -0.82 25.05
CA GLN A 270 7.61 0.60 24.93
C GLN A 270 6.97 1.24 23.69
N ASP A 271 7.06 0.58 22.53
CA ASP A 271 6.49 1.08 21.29
C ASP A 271 4.96 1.10 21.32
N THR A 272 4.35 0.06 21.88
CA THR A 272 2.90 0.03 22.10
C THR A 272 2.45 1.10 23.09
N ASP A 273 3.16 1.30 24.22
CA ASP A 273 2.84 2.35 25.19
C ASP A 273 2.90 3.74 24.55
N ARG A 274 3.95 4.02 23.75
CA ARG A 274 4.08 5.28 23.02
C ARG A 274 2.94 5.50 22.02
N PHE A 275 2.51 4.44 21.32
CA PHE A 275 1.38 4.51 20.41
C PHE A 275 0.07 4.81 21.15
N VAL A 276 -0.20 4.10 22.24
CA VAL A 276 -1.37 4.32 23.11
C VAL A 276 -1.38 5.73 23.71
N SER A 277 -0.24 6.24 24.16
CA SER A 277 -0.11 7.62 24.64
C SER A 277 -0.39 8.65 23.56
N LEU A 278 0.07 8.42 22.32
CA LEU A 278 -0.24 9.29 21.19
C LEU A 278 -1.75 9.31 20.90
N LEU A 279 -2.42 8.15 20.89
CA LEU A 279 -3.87 8.08 20.67
C LEU A 279 -4.65 8.81 21.77
N SER A 280 -4.24 8.66 23.03
CA SER A 280 -4.82 9.39 24.17
C SER A 280 -4.62 10.90 24.03
N ALA A 281 -3.42 11.36 23.64
CA ALA A 281 -3.13 12.77 23.44
C ALA A 281 -3.94 13.40 22.30
N ILE A 282 -4.11 12.69 21.19
CA ILE A 282 -4.90 13.17 20.04
C ILE A 282 -6.39 13.22 20.37
N SER A 283 -6.91 12.17 21.01
CA SER A 283 -8.35 12.05 21.30
C SER A 283 -8.79 12.87 22.51
N GLY A 284 -7.88 13.18 23.44
CA GLY A 284 -8.20 13.68 24.78
C GLY A 284 -8.88 12.65 25.68
N ALA A 285 -9.02 11.40 25.23
CA ALA A 285 -9.68 10.34 25.97
C ALA A 285 -8.68 9.60 26.88
N ALA A 286 -9.17 9.13 28.03
CA ALA A 286 -8.41 8.23 28.89
C ALA A 286 -8.18 6.87 28.20
N VAL A 287 -7.05 6.21 28.52
CA VAL A 287 -6.74 4.88 27.96
C VAL A 287 -7.83 3.86 28.34
N PRO A 288 -8.46 3.19 27.36
CA PRO A 288 -9.53 2.22 27.61
C PRO A 288 -9.10 1.13 28.60
N ALA A 289 -10.03 0.72 29.47
CA ALA A 289 -9.75 -0.28 30.51
C ALA A 289 -9.24 -1.62 29.93
N ARG A 290 -9.76 -2.01 28.74
CA ARG A 290 -9.32 -3.22 28.03
C ARG A 290 -7.84 -3.15 27.64
N VAL A 291 -7.36 -2.00 27.16
CA VAL A 291 -5.94 -1.80 26.79
C VAL A 291 -5.05 -1.86 28.01
N ARG A 292 -5.42 -1.18 29.12
CA ARG A 292 -4.68 -1.24 30.39
C ARG A 292 -4.57 -2.67 30.94
N ARG A 293 -5.67 -3.43 30.88
CA ARG A 293 -5.68 -4.85 31.29
C ARG A 293 -4.77 -5.71 30.40
N ARG A 294 -4.82 -5.54 29.08
CA ARG A 294 -3.94 -6.26 28.14
C ARG A 294 -2.46 -5.96 28.37
N ARG A 295 -2.13 -4.70 28.67
CA ARG A 295 -0.78 -4.29 29.07
C ARG A 295 -0.32 -5.01 30.33
N ALA A 296 -1.14 -5.09 31.38
CA ALA A 296 -0.81 -5.81 32.60
C ALA A 296 -0.61 -7.31 32.35
N GLN A 297 -1.45 -7.93 31.52
CA GLN A 297 -1.29 -9.33 31.10
C GLN A 297 0.01 -9.57 30.34
N LEU A 298 0.44 -8.63 29.49
CA LEU A 298 1.73 -8.72 28.81
C LEU A 298 2.89 -8.65 29.82
N GLN A 299 2.83 -7.74 30.80
CA GLN A 299 3.87 -7.64 31.84
C GLN A 299 3.97 -8.92 32.68
N ASP A 300 2.84 -9.50 33.03
CA ASP A 300 2.75 -10.79 33.73
C ASP A 300 3.38 -11.92 32.87
N ALA A 301 2.99 -12.01 31.59
CA ALA A 301 3.58 -12.98 30.66
C ALA A 301 5.09 -12.79 30.45
N MET A 302 5.59 -11.55 30.50
CA MET A 302 7.03 -11.26 30.46
C MET A 302 7.74 -11.75 31.73
N LEU A 303 7.09 -11.65 32.90
CA LEU A 303 7.61 -12.19 34.17
C LEU A 303 7.53 -13.72 34.20
N ASP A 304 6.55 -14.34 33.56
CA ASP A 304 6.50 -15.80 33.49
C ASP A 304 7.53 -16.35 32.50
N GLY A 305 7.74 -15.65 31.37
CA GLY A 305 8.60 -16.10 30.27
C GLY A 305 10.05 -15.63 30.30
N HIS A 306 10.53 -15.00 31.37
CA HIS A 306 11.92 -14.53 31.44
C HIS A 306 12.93 -15.60 31.87
N PHE A 307 12.45 -16.77 32.31
CA PHE A 307 13.25 -17.96 32.61
C PHE A 307 13.25 -18.92 31.42
#